data_AF-W0GRW2-F1
#
_entry.id   AF-W0GRW2-F1
#
_cell.length_a   1.000
_cell.length_b   1.000
_cell.length_c   1.000
_cell.angle_alpha   90.00
_cell.angle_beta   90.00
_cell.angle_gamma   90.00
#
_symmetry.space_group_name_H-M   'P 1'
#
loop_
_entity.id
_entity.type
_entity.pdbx_description
1 polymer ?
#
loop_
_entity_poly.entity_id
_entity_poly.type
_entity_poly.pdbx_seq_one_letter_code
_entity_poly.pdbx_strand_id
1 'polypeptide(L)'
;MNAIKSDNLQLVISELYVTMSGTSLHQDILNVNPKRSMVYVANNQVTVYLNVQNQKLLTDDLTNPNLGDILDNTQDTIRHVLQVKNPYLKMSDVIVSEITSSEANVSAIDKSNFYISDTTIRTYYRVYNPHVGTIKN
;
A
#
# COMPACT_ATOMS: atom_id res chain seq x y z
N MET A 1 23.91 28.06 -5.32
CA MET A 1 24.56 26.77 -4.97
C MET A 1 23.47 25.71 -4.96
N ASN A 2 23.52 24.77 -5.90
CA ASN A 2 22.59 23.63 -5.96
C ASN A 2 23.02 22.59 -4.94
N ALA A 3 22.22 22.38 -3.90
CA ALA A 3 22.40 21.22 -3.03
C ALA A 3 21.82 20.00 -3.74
N ILE A 4 22.68 19.11 -4.20
CA ILE A 4 22.31 17.77 -4.65
C ILE A 4 21.64 17.09 -3.44
N LYS A 5 20.39 16.65 -3.63
CA LYS A 5 19.68 15.83 -2.65
C LYS A 5 20.41 14.50 -2.57
N SER A 6 21.39 14.41 -1.68
CA SER A 6 22.11 13.19 -1.35
C SER A 6 21.08 12.10 -1.12
N ASP A 7 21.24 11.00 -1.85
CA ASP A 7 20.38 9.83 -1.79
C ASP A 7 20.02 9.49 -0.35
N ASN A 8 18.74 9.17 -0.12
CA ASN A 8 18.29 8.59 1.14
C ASN A 8 19.19 7.38 1.41
N LEU A 9 20.10 7.48 2.38
CA LEU A 9 20.95 6.37 2.81
C LEU A 9 20.01 5.23 3.21
N GLN A 10 19.91 4.22 2.34
CA GLN A 10 19.11 3.04 2.59
C GLN A 10 19.58 2.41 3.90
N LEU A 11 18.64 1.91 4.69
CA LEU A 11 18.92 1.20 5.92
C LEU A 11 19.94 0.08 5.61
N VAL A 12 21.17 0.20 6.10
CA VAL A 12 22.18 -0.85 5.95
C VAL A 12 21.91 -1.89 7.03
N ILE A 13 21.15 -2.93 6.67
CA ILE A 13 20.92 -4.09 7.53
C ILE A 13 22.18 -4.95 7.44
N SER A 14 23.10 -4.83 8.40
CA SER A 14 24.37 -5.55 8.36
C SER A 14 24.28 -6.99 8.87
N GLU A 15 23.28 -7.35 9.69
CA GLU A 15 23.24 -8.66 10.37
C GLU A 15 21.80 -9.15 10.65
N LEU A 16 20.96 -9.31 9.61
CA LEU A 16 19.68 -10.03 9.75
C LEU A 16 19.89 -11.52 9.48
N TYR A 17 19.96 -12.32 10.53
CA TYR A 17 19.97 -13.78 10.44
C TYR A 17 18.55 -14.33 10.48
N VAL A 18 18.01 -14.70 9.31
CA VAL A 18 16.72 -15.38 9.20
C VAL A 18 16.98 -16.88 9.16
N THR A 19 16.71 -17.59 10.26
CA THR A 19 16.64 -19.05 10.26
C THR A 19 15.21 -19.49 9.96
N MET A 20 15.00 -20.16 8.83
CA MET A 20 13.69 -20.73 8.52
C MET A 20 13.38 -21.92 9.44
N SER A 21 12.44 -21.73 10.36
CA SER A 21 11.77 -22.83 11.06
C SER A 21 10.26 -22.67 10.89
N GLY A 22 9.66 -23.42 9.97
CA GLY A 22 8.20 -23.46 9.76
C GLY A 22 7.73 -23.05 8.37
N THR A 23 6.43 -23.21 8.12
CA THR A 23 5.76 -22.96 6.82
C THR A 23 4.82 -21.74 6.83
N SER A 24 4.83 -20.95 7.90
CA SER A 24 3.88 -19.86 8.14
C SER A 24 4.48 -18.49 7.77
N LEU A 25 3.65 -17.58 7.31
CA LEU A 25 3.99 -16.16 7.16
C LEU A 25 4.33 -15.58 8.55
N HIS A 26 5.45 -14.86 8.65
CA HIS A 26 5.84 -14.16 9.87
C HIS A 26 6.07 -12.68 9.54
N GLN A 27 5.43 -11.79 10.31
CA GLN A 27 5.76 -10.38 10.37
C GLN A 27 6.61 -10.15 11.61
N ASP A 28 7.68 -9.36 11.48
CA ASP A 28 8.46 -8.93 12.64
C ASP A 28 8.73 -7.41 12.57
N ILE A 29 8.78 -6.77 13.74
CA ILE A 29 9.06 -5.34 13.86
C ILE A 29 10.50 -5.20 14.35
N LEU A 30 11.39 -4.75 13.47
CA LEU A 30 12.73 -4.37 13.86
C LEU A 30 12.72 -2.95 14.41
N ASN A 31 13.01 -2.82 15.70
CA ASN A 31 13.30 -1.53 16.30
C ASN A 31 14.68 -1.07 15.86
N VAL A 32 14.76 0.08 15.19
CA VAL A 32 16.04 0.67 14.79
C VAL A 32 16.59 1.43 15.99
N ASN A 33 17.72 0.96 16.52
CA ASN A 33 18.50 1.69 17.54
C ASN A 33 19.82 2.17 16.93
N PRO A 34 19.81 3.30 16.23
CA PRO A 34 21.00 3.76 15.54
C PRO A 34 21.98 4.34 16.56
N LYS A 35 23.05 3.61 16.90
CA LYS A 35 24.23 4.20 17.52
C LYS A 35 24.89 5.13 16.49
N ARG A 36 24.47 6.41 16.46
CA ARG A 36 25.03 7.55 15.68
C ARG A 36 24.44 7.81 14.27
N SER A 37 23.20 7.40 13.96
CA SER A 37 22.57 7.87 12.70
C SER A 37 22.10 9.33 12.84
N MET A 38 22.48 10.18 11.88
CA MET A 38 21.91 11.53 11.72
C MET A 38 20.63 11.53 10.87
N VAL A 39 20.26 10.37 10.30
CA VAL A 39 19.14 10.20 9.36
C VAL A 39 17.94 9.52 10.02
N TYR A 40 18.18 8.65 11.00
CA TYR A 40 17.15 7.92 11.72
C TYR A 40 17.12 8.34 13.19
N VAL A 41 15.95 8.73 13.69
CA VAL A 41 15.75 9.07 15.11
C VAL A 41 15.61 7.81 15.95
N ALA A 42 16.02 7.89 17.22
CA ALA A 42 15.76 6.83 18.19
C ALA A 42 14.26 6.55 18.25
N ASN A 43 13.89 5.26 18.20
CA ASN A 43 12.51 4.73 18.14
C ASN A 43 11.86 4.65 16.74
N ASN A 44 12.61 4.88 15.65
CA ASN A 44 12.11 4.48 14.34
C ASN A 44 11.92 2.96 14.28
N GLN A 45 10.79 2.53 13.72
CA GLN A 45 10.45 1.13 13.52
C GLN A 45 10.49 0.79 12.03
N VAL A 46 11.03 -0.38 11.71
CA VAL A 46 10.99 -0.96 10.38
C VAL A 46 10.24 -2.27 10.47
N THR A 47 9.12 -2.37 9.76
CA THR A 47 8.39 -3.63 9.63
C THR A 47 9.04 -4.47 8.56
N VAL A 48 9.43 -5.69 8.92
CA VAL A 48 9.98 -6.68 8.00
C VAL A 48 8.93 -7.75 7.77
N TYR A 49 8.64 -8.02 6.50
CA TYR A 49 7.75 -9.10 6.09
C TYR A 49 8.59 -10.26 5.59
N LEU A 50 8.55 -11.40 6.29
CA LEU A 50 9.24 -12.62 5.89
C LEU A 50 8.27 -13.50 5.12
N ASN A 51 8.38 -13.44 3.80
CA ASN A 51 7.50 -14.19 2.91
C ASN A 51 8.15 -15.49 2.41
N VAL A 52 7.68 -16.62 2.95
CA VAL A 52 8.11 -17.96 2.51
C VAL A 52 7.27 -18.52 1.34
N GLN A 53 6.21 -17.81 0.95
CA GLN A 53 5.24 -18.20 -0.08
C GLN A 53 5.38 -17.38 -1.37
N ASN A 54 6.42 -16.54 -1.48
CA ASN A 54 6.69 -15.68 -2.65
C ASN A 54 5.52 -14.75 -3.04
N GLN A 55 4.67 -14.37 -2.08
CA GLN A 55 3.67 -13.32 -2.29
C GLN A 55 4.35 -11.94 -2.20
N LYS A 56 3.73 -10.93 -2.79
CA LYS A 56 4.18 -9.54 -2.72
C LYS A 56 3.42 -8.78 -1.64
N LEU A 57 3.95 -7.64 -1.21
CA LEU A 57 3.16 -6.71 -0.41
C LEU A 57 2.15 -6.02 -1.32
N LEU A 58 0.93 -5.79 -0.81
CA LEU A 58 -0.08 -5.04 -1.58
C LEU A 58 0.43 -3.64 -1.95
N THR A 59 1.23 -3.03 -1.08
CA THR A 59 1.87 -1.72 -1.30
C THR A 59 2.88 -1.70 -2.45
N ASP A 60 3.43 -2.86 -2.86
CA ASP A 60 4.36 -2.92 -3.98
C ASP A 60 3.66 -2.63 -5.31
N ASP A 61 2.39 -3.03 -5.42
CA ASP A 61 1.60 -2.87 -6.65
C ASP A 61 0.51 -1.80 -6.51
N LEU A 62 0.04 -1.48 -5.30
CA LEU A 62 -0.85 -0.34 -5.00
C LEU A 62 -0.02 0.89 -4.60
N THR A 63 0.67 1.46 -5.58
CA THR A 63 1.58 2.61 -5.39
C THR A 63 0.87 3.97 -5.38
N ASN A 64 -0.33 4.05 -5.96
CA ASN A 64 -1.15 5.25 -6.09
C ASN A 64 -2.51 5.07 -5.41
N PRO A 65 -2.61 5.26 -4.08
CA PRO A 65 -3.88 5.14 -3.34
C PRO A 65 -4.82 6.33 -3.53
N ASN A 66 -4.34 7.45 -4.09
CA ASN A 66 -5.18 8.60 -4.43
C ASN A 66 -5.76 8.44 -5.84
N LEU A 67 -7.05 8.15 -5.91
CA LEU A 67 -7.80 7.89 -7.14
C LEU A 67 -8.26 9.18 -7.82
N GLY A 68 -8.14 10.33 -7.16
CA GLY A 68 -8.55 11.62 -7.72
C GLY A 68 -10.07 11.71 -7.89
N ASP A 69 -10.49 12.35 -8.98
CA ASP A 69 -11.91 12.52 -9.29
C ASP A 69 -12.46 11.26 -9.96
N ILE A 70 -13.58 10.75 -9.44
CA ILE A 70 -14.27 9.55 -9.95
C ILE A 70 -15.74 9.86 -10.22
N LEU A 71 -16.38 9.12 -11.13
CA LEU A 71 -17.76 9.37 -11.55
C LEU A 71 -18.78 9.13 -10.42
N ASP A 72 -18.58 8.08 -9.66
CA ASP A 72 -19.38 7.67 -8.51
C ASP A 72 -18.51 6.83 -7.55
N ASN A 73 -19.03 6.56 -6.35
CA ASN A 73 -18.36 5.71 -5.37
C ASN A 73 -18.79 4.25 -5.47
N THR A 74 -19.25 3.76 -6.62
CA THR A 74 -19.54 2.34 -6.75
C THR A 74 -18.25 1.53 -6.72
N GLN A 75 -18.35 0.29 -6.24
CA GLN A 75 -17.22 -0.62 -6.19
C GLN A 75 -16.58 -0.81 -7.58
N ASP A 76 -17.38 -0.88 -8.64
CA ASP A 76 -16.88 -1.06 -10.01
C ASP A 76 -16.09 0.15 -10.49
N THR A 77 -16.58 1.38 -10.26
CA THR A 77 -15.85 2.61 -10.58
C THR A 77 -14.53 2.68 -9.83
N ILE A 78 -14.53 2.40 -8.53
CA ILE A 78 -13.31 2.43 -7.70
C ILE A 78 -12.31 1.37 -8.19
N ARG A 79 -12.76 0.14 -8.46
CA ARG A 79 -11.93 -0.94 -8.99
C ARG A 79 -11.32 -0.61 -10.34
N HIS A 80 -12.09 0.03 -11.23
CA HIS A 80 -11.60 0.46 -12.53
C HIS A 80 -10.48 1.50 -12.38
N VAL A 81 -10.71 2.55 -11.58
CA VAL A 81 -9.71 3.61 -11.39
C VAL A 81 -8.46 3.09 -10.66
N LEU A 82 -8.62 2.19 -9.70
CA LEU A 82 -7.52 1.47 -9.06
C LEU A 82 -6.63 0.78 -10.08
N GLN A 83 -7.21 -0.02 -10.98
CA GLN A 83 -6.48 -0.73 -12.02
C GLN A 83 -5.76 0.21 -12.99
N VAL A 84 -6.41 1.33 -13.36
CA VAL A 84 -5.82 2.33 -14.28
C VAL A 84 -4.61 3.01 -13.64
N LYS A 85 -4.70 3.40 -12.36
CA LYS A 85 -3.62 4.10 -11.64
C LYS A 85 -2.53 3.17 -11.12
N ASN A 86 -2.84 1.89 -10.97
CA ASN A 86 -1.96 0.86 -10.45
C ASN A 86 -1.97 -0.32 -11.44
N PRO A 87 -1.33 -0.20 -12.61
CA PRO A 87 -1.44 -1.19 -13.69
C PRO A 87 -0.92 -2.58 -13.31
N TYR A 88 -0.02 -2.66 -12.32
CA TYR A 88 0.50 -3.93 -11.80
C TYR A 88 -0.37 -4.51 -10.68
N LEU A 89 -1.36 -3.77 -10.17
CA LEU A 89 -2.29 -4.26 -9.16
C LEU A 89 -3.14 -5.38 -9.75
N LYS A 90 -2.89 -6.60 -9.28
CA LYS A 90 -3.68 -7.78 -9.61
C LYS A 90 -5.09 -7.73 -8.97
N MET A 91 -6.04 -7.14 -9.69
CA MET A 91 -7.40 -6.91 -9.18
C MET A 91 -8.20 -8.18 -8.82
N SER A 92 -7.80 -9.36 -9.31
CA SER A 92 -8.41 -10.64 -8.93
C SER A 92 -8.09 -11.07 -7.50
N ASP A 93 -7.03 -10.52 -6.91
CA ASP A 93 -6.50 -10.87 -5.58
C ASP A 93 -6.76 -9.76 -4.54
N VAL A 94 -7.57 -8.76 -4.88
CA VAL A 94 -7.91 -7.65 -3.99
C VAL A 94 -9.41 -7.47 -3.83
N ILE A 95 -9.79 -7.07 -2.62
CA ILE A 95 -11.15 -6.65 -2.29
C ILE A 95 -11.16 -5.14 -2.03
N VAL A 96 -12.24 -4.48 -2.46
CA VAL A 96 -12.54 -3.10 -2.11
C VAL A 96 -13.69 -3.14 -1.12
N SER A 97 -13.53 -2.52 0.05
CA SER A 97 -14.50 -2.54 1.14
C SER A 97 -14.58 -1.18 1.82
N GLU A 98 -15.52 -1.02 2.77
CA GLU A 98 -15.68 0.21 3.57
C GLU A 98 -15.73 1.49 2.72
N ILE A 99 -16.50 1.43 1.63
CA ILE A 99 -16.67 2.54 0.70
C ILE A 99 -17.52 3.63 1.37
N THR A 100 -16.98 4.84 1.46
CA THR A 100 -17.69 6.03 1.94
C THR A 100 -17.91 7.05 0.82
N SER A 101 -18.14 8.32 1.13
CA SER A 101 -18.26 9.38 0.12
C SER A 101 -16.92 9.82 -0.49
N SER A 102 -15.80 9.52 0.16
CA SER A 102 -14.47 10.05 -0.24
C SER A 102 -13.30 9.08 -0.05
N GLU A 103 -13.57 7.87 0.44
CA GLU A 103 -12.53 6.88 0.71
C GLU A 103 -13.07 5.45 0.58
N ALA A 104 -12.16 4.51 0.39
CA ALA A 104 -12.43 3.08 0.43
C ALA A 104 -11.19 2.33 0.90
N ASN A 105 -11.39 1.18 1.53
CA ASN A 105 -10.30 0.27 1.87
C ASN A 105 -10.02 -0.68 0.71
N VAL A 106 -8.75 -0.97 0.50
CA VAL A 106 -8.28 -2.03 -0.40
C VAL A 106 -7.39 -2.97 0.39
N SER A 107 -7.74 -4.24 0.41
CA SER A 107 -6.94 -5.29 1.04
C SER A 107 -6.82 -6.48 0.11
N ALA A 108 -5.84 -7.35 0.37
CA ALA A 108 -5.80 -8.63 -0.32
C ALA A 108 -6.94 -9.54 0.18
N ILE A 109 -7.35 -10.50 -0.65
CA ILE A 109 -8.32 -11.52 -0.24
C ILE A 109 -7.68 -12.50 0.77
N ASP A 110 -8.49 -13.07 1.68
CA ASP A 110 -8.04 -13.92 2.79
C ASP A 110 -7.15 -15.12 2.39
N LYS A 111 -7.24 -15.58 1.13
CA LYS A 111 -6.47 -16.71 0.58
C LYS A 111 -5.72 -16.33 -0.69
N SER A 112 -5.28 -15.07 -0.80
CA SER A 112 -4.50 -14.66 -1.96
C SER A 112 -3.20 -15.45 -2.00
N ASN A 113 -2.88 -16.04 -3.15
CA ASN A 113 -1.56 -16.62 -3.40
C ASN A 113 -0.59 -15.59 -4.02
N PHE A 114 -1.03 -14.33 -4.14
CA PHE A 114 -0.26 -13.27 -4.80
C PHE A 114 0.13 -12.14 -3.85
N TYR A 115 -0.77 -11.73 -2.95
CA TYR A 115 -0.49 -10.72 -1.93
C TYR A 115 -0.54 -11.29 -0.51
N ILE A 116 0.23 -10.70 0.39
CA ILE A 116 0.12 -10.93 1.83
C ILE A 116 -1.20 -10.29 2.33
N SER A 117 -1.98 -11.01 3.15
CA SER A 117 -3.35 -10.63 3.55
C SER A 117 -3.46 -9.68 4.75
N ASP A 118 -2.34 -9.29 5.36
CA ASP A 118 -2.32 -8.49 6.59
C ASP A 118 -2.40 -6.97 6.38
N THR A 119 -2.41 -6.52 5.12
CA THR A 119 -2.28 -5.10 4.78
C THR A 119 -3.57 -4.59 4.14
N THR A 120 -4.18 -3.61 4.82
CA THR A 120 -5.28 -2.81 4.30
C THR A 120 -4.77 -1.41 4.00
N ILE A 121 -4.94 -0.97 2.76
CA ILE A 121 -4.56 0.35 2.30
C ILE A 121 -5.82 1.19 2.11
N ARG A 122 -5.85 2.35 2.76
CA ARG A 122 -6.90 3.35 2.56
C ARG A 122 -6.65 4.13 1.28
N THR A 123 -7.68 4.21 0.46
CA THR A 123 -7.67 4.96 -0.81
C THR A 123 -8.61 6.14 -0.73
N TYR A 124 -8.31 7.19 -1.50
CA TYR A 124 -8.99 8.47 -1.40
C TYR A 124 -9.46 8.94 -2.78
N TYR A 125 -10.63 9.57 -2.83
CA TYR A 125 -11.22 10.09 -4.05
C TYR A 125 -12.20 11.23 -3.78
N ARG A 126 -12.61 11.89 -4.86
CA ARG A 126 -13.74 12.84 -4.87
C ARG A 126 -14.74 12.39 -5.92
N VAL A 127 -16.01 12.31 -5.55
CA VAL A 127 -17.07 12.00 -6.52
C VAL A 127 -17.37 13.26 -7.33
N TYR A 128 -16.95 13.28 -8.59
CA TYR A 128 -17.29 14.33 -9.54
C TYR A 128 -18.66 14.03 -10.13
N ASN A 129 -19.65 14.85 -9.78
CA ASN A 129 -20.98 14.78 -10.36
C ASN A 129 -21.10 15.81 -11.50
N PRO A 130 -21.02 15.40 -12.78
CA PRO A 130 -21.14 16.30 -13.93
C PRO A 130 -22.53 16.94 -14.08
N HIS A 131 -23.54 16.47 -13.34
CA HIS A 131 -24.93 16.92 -13.42
C HIS A 131 -25.32 17.86 -12.28
N VAL A 132 -24.38 18.31 -11.43
CA VAL A 132 -24.66 19.35 -10.45
C VAL A 132 -25.06 20.62 -11.18
N GLY A 133 -26.32 21.05 -10.99
CA GLY A 133 -26.86 22.27 -11.59
C GLY A 133 -27.50 22.12 -12.98
N THR A 134 -27.65 20.91 -13.52
CA THR A 134 -28.39 20.72 -14.78
C THR A 134 -29.89 20.49 -14.52
N ILE A 135 -30.75 21.36 -15.07
CA ILE A 135 -32.21 21.20 -15.08
C ILE A 135 -32.57 20.20 -16.20
N LYS A 136 -33.37 19.18 -15.90
CA LYS A 136 -33.96 18.31 -16.94
C LYS A 136 -34.96 19.15 -17.75
N ASN A 137 -34.66 19.36 -19.02
CA ASN A 137 -35.63 19.91 -19.99
C ASN A 137 -36.68 18.87 -20.35
#